data_AF-A0A6L6NPH2-F1
#
_entry.id   AF-A0A6L6NPH2-F1
#
_cell.length_a   1.000
_cell.length_b   1.000
_cell.length_c   1.000
_cell.angle_alpha   90.00
_cell.angle_beta   90.00
_cell.angle_gamma   90.00
#
_symmetry.space_group_name_H-M   'P 1'
#
loop_
_entity.id
_entity.type
_entity.pdbx_description
1 polymer ?
#
loop_
_entity_poly.entity_id
_entity_poly.type
_entity_poly.pdbx_seq_one_letter_code
_entity_poly.pdbx_strand_id
1 'polypeptide(L)' 'MKNVKSAPCYMPEERKTRLQDNLNHNESITTITYTKLNTCLRYQATADLKKHIKEELLCRIGSSTHVTYLLAKND' A
#
# COMPACT_ATOMS: atom_id res chain seq x y z
N MET A 1 20.74 -25.23 -0.23
CA MET A 1 20.04 -23.97 -0.57
C MET A 1 20.08 -23.06 0.64
N LYS A 2 20.59 -21.83 0.51
CA LYS A 2 20.57 -20.86 1.61
C LYS A 2 19.12 -20.46 1.85
N ASN A 3 18.57 -20.80 3.02
CA ASN A 3 17.29 -20.26 3.49
C ASN A 3 17.46 -18.76 3.66
N VAL A 4 17.10 -18.00 2.63
CA VAL A 4 16.91 -16.56 2.74
C VAL A 4 15.74 -16.41 3.70
N LYS A 5 16.03 -16.09 4.96
CA LYS A 5 15.00 -15.68 5.93
C LYS A 5 14.34 -14.45 5.33
N SER A 6 13.18 -14.61 4.69
CA SER A 6 12.38 -13.48 4.26
C SER A 6 12.10 -12.65 5.51
N ALA A 7 12.44 -11.36 5.48
CA ALA A 7 11.96 -10.45 6.51
C ALA A 7 10.44 -10.65 6.66
N PRO A 8 9.92 -10.73 7.90
CA PRO A 8 8.50 -10.99 8.09
C PRO A 8 7.70 -9.90 7.38
N CYS A 9 6.89 -10.30 6.40
CA CYS A 9 5.89 -9.43 5.79
C CYS A 9 4.88 -9.06 6.88
N TYR A 10 4.58 -7.77 7.03
CA TYR A 10 3.58 -7.30 7.99
C TYR A 10 2.21 -7.89 7.67
N MET A 11 1.39 -8.13 8.69
CA MET A 11 0.03 -8.63 8.54
C MET A 11 -0.89 -7.60 7.88
N PRO A 12 -2.00 -8.01 7.23
CA PRO A 12 -2.87 -7.08 6.50
C PRO A 12 -3.32 -5.85 7.31
N GLU A 13 -3.67 -6.03 8.57
CA GLU A 13 -4.09 -4.93 9.44
C GLU A 13 -2.92 -3.97 9.76
N GLU A 14 -1.73 -4.50 10.04
CA GLU A 14 -0.53 -3.67 10.24
C GLU A 14 -0.19 -2.89 8.97
N ARG A 15 -0.32 -3.51 7.79
CA ARG A 15 -0.07 -2.85 6.51
C ARG A 15 -1.02 -1.69 6.24
N LYS A 16 -2.29 -1.82 6.67
CA LYS A 16 -3.30 -0.76 6.59
C LYS A 16 -2.95 0.41 7.51
N THR A 17 -2.62 0.16 8.78
CA THR A 17 -2.24 1.22 9.72
C THR A 17 -1.02 1.99 9.22
N ARG A 18 0.04 1.26 8.79
CA ARG A 18 1.26 1.87 8.26
C ARG A 18 1.02 2.70 7.01
N LEU A 19 0.12 2.25 6.13
CA LEU A 19 -0.32 3.02 4.96
C LEU A 19 -0.98 4.33 5.38
N GLN A 20 -1.91 4.29 6.32
CA GLN A 20 -2.61 5.50 6.79
C GLN A 20 -1.64 6.48 7.45
N ASP A 21 -0.76 6.00 8.34
CA ASP A 21 0.29 6.82 8.95
C ASP A 21 1.19 7.46 7.89
N ASN A 22 1.60 6.68 6.88
CA ASN A 22 2.41 7.20 5.79
C ASN A 22 1.68 8.32 5.02
N LEU A 23 0.39 8.14 4.72
CA LEU A 23 -0.40 9.12 3.98
C LEU A 23 -0.85 10.33 4.81
N ASN A 24 -0.85 10.22 6.13
CA ASN A 24 -1.04 11.37 7.02
C ASN A 24 0.19 12.30 7.00
N HIS A 25 1.38 11.75 6.71
CA HIS A 25 2.63 12.51 6.61
C HIS A 25 3.06 12.83 5.17
N ASN A 26 2.57 12.09 4.19
CA ASN A 26 2.92 12.22 2.78
C ASN A 26 1.65 12.28 1.94
N GLU A 27 1.60 13.16 0.94
CA GLU A 27 0.36 13.36 0.17
C GLU A 27 -0.11 12.11 -0.58
N SER A 28 0.81 11.27 -1.06
CA SER A 28 0.47 10.09 -1.85
C SER A 28 1.50 8.97 -1.73
N ILE A 29 1.10 7.77 -2.15
CA ILE A 29 1.96 6.59 -2.20
C ILE A 29 1.84 5.88 -3.55
N THR A 30 2.93 5.24 -4.00
CA THR A 30 2.90 4.34 -5.17
C THR A 30 2.89 2.88 -4.70
N THR A 31 2.51 1.93 -5.57
CA THR A 31 2.61 0.50 -5.24
C THR A 31 4.03 0.07 -4.85
N ILE A 32 5.06 0.68 -5.47
CA ILE A 32 6.47 0.38 -5.17
C ILE A 32 6.81 0.85 -3.76
N THR A 33 6.44 2.09 -3.42
CA THR A 33 6.64 2.64 -2.07
C THR A 33 5.89 1.83 -1.03
N TYR A 34 4.65 1.42 -1.30
CA TYR A 34 3.87 0.55 -0.42
C TYR A 34 4.56 -0.80 -0.16
N THR A 35 5.07 -1.43 -1.21
CA THR A 35 5.79 -2.71 -1.13
C THR A 35 7.00 -2.60 -0.18
N LYS A 36 7.74 -1.50 -0.27
CA LYS A 36 8.88 -1.20 0.61
C LYS A 36 8.45 -0.88 2.04
N LEU A 37 7.43 -0.04 2.21
CA LEU A 37 6.88 0.36 3.51
C LEU A 37 6.43 -0.85 4.33
N ASN A 38 5.85 -1.84 3.64
CA ASN A 38 5.22 -2.99 4.25
C ASN A 38 5.99 -4.31 4.10
N THR A 39 7.23 -4.27 3.60
CA THR A 39 8.08 -5.45 3.41
C THR A 39 7.30 -6.63 2.78
N CYS A 40 6.39 -6.30 1.84
CA CYS A 40 5.46 -7.26 1.26
C CYS A 40 5.79 -7.49 -0.21
N LEU A 41 5.16 -8.48 -0.84
CA LEU A 41 5.33 -8.72 -2.26
C LEU A 41 4.37 -7.86 -3.09
N ARG A 42 4.74 -7.56 -4.34
CA ARG A 42 3.95 -6.69 -5.23
C ARG A 42 2.50 -7.17 -5.42
N TYR A 43 2.27 -8.47 -5.46
CA TYR A 43 0.91 -9.01 -5.58
C TYR A 43 0.06 -8.75 -4.32
N GLN A 44 0.67 -8.80 -3.12
CA GLN A 44 0.01 -8.48 -1.85
C GLN A 44 -0.34 -6.99 -1.82
N ALA A 45 0.64 -6.13 -2.13
CA ALA A 45 0.43 -4.69 -2.23
C ALA A 45 -0.71 -4.34 -3.22
N THR A 46 -0.75 -5.00 -4.37
CA THR A 46 -1.80 -4.77 -5.37
C THR A 46 -3.18 -5.22 -4.87
N ALA A 47 -3.26 -6.34 -4.16
CA ALA A 47 -4.51 -6.83 -3.57
C ALA A 47 -5.01 -5.89 -2.46
N ASP A 48 -4.13 -5.47 -1.56
CA ASP A 48 -4.45 -4.54 -0.47
C ASP A 48 -4.93 -3.19 -1.01
N LEU A 49 -4.17 -2.58 -1.93
CA LEU A 49 -4.53 -1.28 -2.51
C LEU A 49 -5.87 -1.35 -3.27
N LYS A 50 -6.16 -2.45 -3.97
CA LYS A 50 -7.47 -2.68 -4.60
C LYS A 50 -8.59 -2.82 -3.58
N LYS A 51 -8.35 -3.52 -2.48
CA LYS A 51 -9.31 -3.67 -1.37
C LYS A 51 -9.60 -2.29 -0.76
N HIS A 52 -8.57 -1.50 -0.46
CA HIS A 52 -8.73 -0.18 0.13
C HIS A 52 -9.43 0.84 -0.77
N ILE A 53 -9.31 0.72 -2.09
CA ILE A 53 -10.15 1.52 -3.01
C ILE A 53 -11.63 1.12 -2.89
N LYS A 54 -11.92 -0.19 -2.82
CA LYS A 54 -13.30 -0.67 -2.67
C LYS A 54 -13.93 -0.31 -1.33
N GLU A 55 -13.10 -0.22 -0.29
CA GLU A 55 -13.49 0.24 1.05
C GLU A 55 -13.54 1.77 1.17
N GLU A 56 -13.41 2.50 0.05
CA GLU A 56 -13.41 3.97 0.01
C GLU A 56 -12.35 4.61 0.91
N LEU A 57 -11.29 3.87 1.27
CA LEU A 57 -10.17 4.38 2.04
C LEU A 57 -9.20 5.17 1.16
N LEU A 58 -9.03 4.74 -0.09
CA LEU A 58 -8.07 5.32 -1.02
C LEU A 58 -8.73 5.75 -2.34
N CYS A 59 -8.27 6.87 -2.88
CA CYS A 59 -8.50 7.25 -4.26
C CYS A 59 -7.29 6.87 -5.12
N ARG A 60 -7.55 6.26 -6.28
CA ARG A 60 -6.52 5.97 -7.29
C ARG A 60 -6.44 7.12 -8.28
N ILE A 61 -5.26 7.71 -8.43
CA ILE A 61 -4.96 8.73 -9.44
C ILE A 61 -3.96 8.19 -10.47
N GLY A 62 -4.17 8.57 -11.73
CA GLY A 62 -3.29 8.24 -12.85
C GLY A 62 -3.70 7.00 -13.65
N SER A 63 -2.99 6.80 -14.77
CA SER A 63 -3.28 5.78 -15.79
C SER A 63 -2.11 4.81 -15.96
N SER A 64 -2.43 3.58 -16.40
CA SER A 64 -1.53 2.47 -16.74
C SER A 64 -0.22 2.35 -15.94
N THR A 65 0.79 3.14 -16.28
CA THR A 65 2.15 3.06 -15.76
C THR A 65 2.44 3.96 -14.57
N HIS A 66 1.70 5.06 -14.39
CA HIS A 66 1.91 6.03 -13.31
C HIS A 66 0.68 6.10 -12.43
N VAL A 67 0.63 5.20 -11.44
CA VAL A 67 -0.48 5.11 -10.49
C VAL A 67 0.00 5.58 -9.12
N THR A 68 -0.71 6.55 -8.56
CA THR A 68 -0.57 7.00 -7.18
C THR A 68 -1.88 6.78 -6.44
N TYR A 69 -1.77 6.61 -5.12
CA TYR A 69 -2.89 6.41 -4.22
C TYR A 69 -2.83 7.48 -3.14
N LEU A 70 -3.96 8.12 -2.85
CA LEU A 70 -4.11 9.11 -1.78
C LEU A 70 -5.25 8.69 -0.86
N LEU A 71 -5.29 9.25 0.35
CA LEU A 71 -6.46 9.09 1.23
C LEU A 71 -7.70 9.65 0.52
N ALA A 72 -8.79 8.90 0.58
CA ALA A 72 -10.08 9.45 0.20
C ALA A 72 -10.43 10.60 1.15
N LYS A 73 -10.92 11.72 0.59
CA LYS A 73 -11.48 12.79 1.41
C LYS A 73 -12.81 12.29 1.95
N ASN A 74 -12.97 12.32 3.27
CA ASN A 74 -14.29 12.24 3.88
C ASN A 74 -14.93 13.62 3.67
N ASP A 75 -15.78 13.75 2.65
CA ASP A 75 -16.65 14.92 2.48
C ASP A 75 -17.76 14.91 3.55
#